data_AF-A0A3N6ZN37-F1
#
_entry.id   AF-A0A3N6ZN37-F1
#
_cell.length_a   1.000
_cell.length_b   1.000
_cell.length_c   1.000
_cell.angle_alpha   90.00
_cell.angle_beta   90.00
_cell.angle_gamma   90.00
#
_symmetry.space_group_name_H-M   'P 1'
#
loop_
_entity.id
_entity.type
_entity.pdbx_description
1 polymer ?
#
loop_
_entity_poly.entity_id
_entity_poly.type
_entity_poly.pdbx_seq_one_letter_code
_entity_poly.pdbx_strand_id
1 'polypeptide(L)'
;MDRISKLKEFLKTSPQDSFLIHALALEYVKISDLVAAEECFTLNLEKNPEYVATYYHLGKLYENAGKEAAAIKIYELGIIFSKQINDNHSFGELRAALDNLL
;
A
#
# COMPACT_ATOMS: atom_id res chain seq x y z
N MET A 1 -25.03 4.00 -1.14
CA MET A 1 -23.93 3.07 -1.39
C MET A 1 -22.69 3.62 -0.71
N ASP A 2 -22.04 2.83 0.15
CA ASP A 2 -20.81 3.24 0.82
C ASP A 2 -19.62 3.25 -0.16
N ARG A 3 -18.48 3.82 0.28
CA ARG A 3 -17.31 4.00 -0.59
C ARG A 3 -16.70 2.68 -1.05
N ILE A 4 -16.66 1.65 -0.19
CA ILE A 4 -16.13 0.32 -0.52
C ILE A 4 -16.99 -0.31 -1.63
N SER A 5 -18.32 -0.27 -1.48
CA SER A 5 -19.24 -0.80 -2.48
C SER A 5 -19.05 -0.11 -3.85
N LYS A 6 -18.86 1.21 -3.87
CA LYS A 6 -18.61 1.98 -5.09
C LYS A 6 -17.28 1.62 -5.76
N LEU A 7 -16.20 1.48 -4.97
CA LEU A 7 -14.89 1.09 -5.48
C LEU A 7 -14.91 -0.33 -6.06
N LYS A 8 -15.59 -1.27 -5.39
CA LYS A 8 -15.79 -2.63 -5.90
C LYS A 8 -16.55 -2.65 -7.22
N GLU A 9 -17.53 -1.77 -7.40
CA GLU A 9 -18.24 -1.65 -8.67
C GLU A 9 -17.32 -1.18 -9.81
N PHE A 10 -16.50 -0.15 -9.58
CA PHE A 10 -15.51 0.31 -10.57
C PHE A 10 -14.47 -0.76 -10.89
N LEU A 11 -14.07 -1.57 -9.90
CA LEU A 11 -13.14 -2.68 -10.12
C LEU A 11 -13.75 -3.81 -10.96
N LYS A 12 -15.08 -3.92 -11.10
CA LYS A 12 -15.68 -4.89 -12.04
C LYS A 12 -15.34 -4.55 -13.49
N THR A 13 -15.26 -3.26 -13.82
CA THR A 13 -14.90 -2.79 -15.17
C THR A 13 -13.40 -2.62 -15.34
N SER A 14 -12.68 -2.33 -14.25
CA SER A 14 -11.23 -2.07 -14.26
C SER A 14 -10.51 -2.88 -13.16
N PRO A 15 -10.46 -4.22 -13.24
CA PRO A 15 -10.02 -5.08 -12.13
C PRO A 15 -8.53 -4.98 -11.77
N GLN A 16 -7.74 -4.29 -12.59
CA GLN A 16 -6.29 -4.13 -12.42
C GLN A 16 -5.90 -2.66 -12.19
N ASP A 17 -6.88 -1.78 -11.99
CA ASP A 17 -6.61 -0.37 -11.74
C ASP A 17 -5.98 -0.19 -10.37
N SER A 18 -4.68 0.10 -10.35
CA SER A 18 -3.91 0.24 -9.13
C SER A 18 -4.42 1.33 -8.21
N PHE A 19 -4.95 2.42 -8.77
CA PHE A 19 -5.51 3.50 -7.98
C PHE A 19 -6.78 3.04 -7.26
N LEU A 20 -7.66 2.31 -7.95
CA LEU A 20 -8.89 1.78 -7.35
C LEU A 20 -8.60 0.69 -6.31
N ILE A 21 -7.67 -0.23 -6.57
CA ILE A 21 -7.27 -1.26 -5.60
C ILE A 21 -6.66 -0.62 -4.36
N HIS A 22 -5.76 0.36 -4.54
CA HIS A 22 -5.14 1.10 -3.44
C HIS A 22 -6.18 1.88 -2.63
N ALA A 23 -7.09 2.59 -3.30
CA ALA A 23 -8.17 3.31 -2.62
C ALA A 23 -9.07 2.37 -1.82
N LEU A 24 -9.37 1.18 -2.34
CA LEU A 24 -10.16 0.17 -1.65
C LEU A 24 -9.46 -0.30 -0.37
N ALA A 25 -8.15 -0.56 -0.43
CA ALA A 25 -7.34 -0.91 0.72
C ALA A 25 -7.40 0.17 1.82
N LEU A 26 -7.29 1.45 1.46
CA LEU A 26 -7.39 2.56 2.41
C LEU A 26 -8.76 2.64 3.09
N GLU A 27 -9.85 2.35 2.37
CA GLU A 27 -11.18 2.30 2.99
C GLU A 27 -11.31 1.12 3.96
N TYR A 28 -10.68 -0.02 3.66
CA TYR A 28 -10.61 -1.15 4.59
C TYR A 28 -9.81 -0.82 5.86
N VAL A 29 -8.70 -0.09 5.73
CA VAL A 29 -7.95 0.43 6.89
C VAL A 29 -8.85 1.31 7.78
N LYS A 30 -9.67 2.20 7.19
CA LYS A 30 -10.54 3.11 7.96
C LYS A 30 -11.58 2.38 8.80
N ILE A 31 -12.03 1.20 8.37
CA ILE A 31 -12.98 0.37 9.11
C ILE A 31 -12.31 -0.74 9.92
N SER A 32 -10.97 -0.68 10.07
CA SER A 32 -10.16 -1.67 10.79
C SER A 32 -10.25 -3.10 10.23
N ASP A 33 -10.68 -3.28 8.99
CA ASP A 33 -10.62 -4.57 8.29
C ASP A 33 -9.21 -4.75 7.70
N LEU A 34 -8.25 -5.00 8.59
CA LEU A 34 -6.84 -5.03 8.26
C LEU A 34 -6.48 -6.21 7.34
N VAL A 35 -7.24 -7.30 7.39
CA VAL A 35 -7.04 -8.47 6.52
C VAL A 35 -7.38 -8.09 5.08
N ALA A 36 -8.56 -7.51 4.84
CA ALA A 36 -8.94 -7.09 3.50
C ALA A 36 -8.05 -5.95 2.96
N ALA A 37 -7.58 -5.06 3.84
CA ALA A 37 -6.61 -4.02 3.47
C ALA A 37 -5.27 -4.64 3.02
N GLU A 38 -4.73 -5.60 3.78
CA GLU A 38 -3.50 -6.31 3.44
C GLU A 38 -3.63 -7.04 2.10
N GLU A 39 -4.73 -7.75 1.86
CA GLU A 39 -5.01 -8.44 0.59
C GLU A 39 -5.05 -7.45 -0.59
N CYS A 40 -5.69 -6.30 -0.43
CA CYS A 40 -5.76 -5.29 -1.49
C CYS A 40 -4.39 -4.67 -1.78
N PHE A 41 -3.62 -4.32 -0.75
CA PHE A 41 -2.28 -3.75 -0.95
C PHE A 41 -1.32 -4.75 -1.59
N THR A 42 -1.31 -6.00 -1.11
CA THR A 42 -0.46 -7.05 -1.67
C THR A 42 -0.83 -7.33 -3.13
N LEU A 43 -2.12 -7.49 -3.44
CA LEU A 43 -2.60 -7.62 -4.81
C LEU A 43 -2.15 -6.44 -5.68
N ASN A 44 -2.21 -5.21 -5.17
CA ASN A 44 -1.79 -4.05 -5.94
C ASN A 44 -0.30 -4.10 -6.30
N LEU A 45 0.56 -4.51 -5.35
CA LEU A 45 2.00 -4.65 -5.60
C LEU A 45 2.33 -5.82 -6.51
N GLU A 46 1.55 -6.90 -6.49
CA GLU A 46 1.70 -8.01 -7.43
C GLU A 46 1.35 -7.59 -8.87
N LYS A 47 0.36 -6.71 -9.04
CA LYS A 47 -0.08 -6.23 -10.36
C LYS A 47 0.75 -5.07 -10.88
N ASN A 48 1.12 -4.16 -10.00
CA ASN A 48 1.87 -2.96 -10.32
C ASN A 48 2.88 -2.64 -9.22
N PRO A 49 4.08 -3.26 -9.29
CA PRO A 49 5.18 -2.97 -8.37
C PRO A 49 5.64 -1.50 -8.39
N GLU A 50 5.35 -0.75 -9.47
CA GLU A 50 5.73 0.66 -9.57
C GLU A 50 4.73 1.60 -8.88
N TYR A 51 3.64 1.10 -8.31
CA TYR A 51 2.70 1.92 -7.53
C TYR A 51 3.23 2.19 -6.12
N VAL A 52 4.22 3.09 -6.03
CA VAL A 52 5.05 3.32 -4.85
C VAL A 52 4.25 3.68 -3.59
N ALA A 53 3.16 4.44 -3.72
CA ALA A 53 2.30 4.83 -2.59
C ALA A 53 1.80 3.61 -1.78
N THR A 54 1.66 2.44 -2.40
CA THR A 54 1.23 1.22 -1.69
C THR A 54 2.24 0.73 -0.67
N TYR A 55 3.54 0.83 -0.93
CA TYR A 55 4.56 0.36 0.01
C TYR A 55 4.48 1.11 1.34
N TYR A 56 4.25 2.43 1.30
CA TYR A 56 4.15 3.22 2.52
C TYR A 56 2.99 2.74 3.40
N HIS A 57 1.81 2.60 2.79
CA HIS A 57 0.60 2.20 3.51
C HIS A 57 0.62 0.75 3.97
N LEU A 58 1.15 -0.18 3.17
CA LEU A 58 1.31 -1.57 3.58
C LEU A 58 2.34 -1.72 4.70
N GLY A 59 3.46 -0.98 4.63
CA GLY A 59 4.43 -0.93 5.70
C GLY A 59 3.80 -0.43 7.00
N LYS A 60 3.03 0.68 6.95
CA LYS A 60 2.35 1.24 8.13
C LYS A 60 1.32 0.27 8.71
N LEU A 61 0.64 -0.49 7.86
CA LEU A 61 -0.28 -1.55 8.30
C LEU A 61 0.48 -2.64 9.07
N TYR A 62 1.66 -3.05 8.59
CA TYR A 62 2.52 -4.02 9.27
C TYR A 62 3.10 -3.49 10.58
N GLU A 63 3.55 -2.24 10.61
CA GLU A 63 3.98 -1.58 11.86
C GLU A 63 2.87 -1.62 12.92
N ASN A 64 1.67 -1.16 12.55
CA ASN A 64 0.53 -1.09 13.46
C ASN A 64 0.08 -2.50 13.92
N ALA A 65 0.35 -3.54 13.14
CA ALA A 65 0.10 -4.92 13.48
C ALA A 65 1.24 -5.58 14.31
N GLY A 66 2.30 -4.85 14.64
CA GLY A 66 3.48 -5.38 15.32
C GLY A 66 4.34 -6.32 14.45
N LYS A 67 4.10 -6.35 13.14
CA LYS A 67 4.84 -7.16 12.15
C LYS A 67 6.06 -6.38 11.65
N GLU A 68 6.95 -5.97 12.55
CA GLU A 68 8.06 -5.05 12.27
C GLU A 68 8.98 -5.53 11.13
N ALA A 69 9.39 -6.81 11.15
CA ALA A 69 10.22 -7.39 10.10
C ALA A 69 9.55 -7.33 8.70
N ALA A 70 8.22 -7.45 8.65
CA ALA A 70 7.48 -7.31 7.40
C ALA A 70 7.42 -5.84 6.96
N ALA A 71 7.21 -4.91 7.89
CA ALA A 71 7.21 -3.48 7.61
C ALA A 71 8.55 -3.02 7.01
N ILE A 72 9.67 -3.39 7.66
CA ILE A 72 11.04 -3.10 7.19
C ILE A 72 11.21 -3.57 5.74
N LYS A 73 10.90 -4.84 5.46
CA LYS A 73 11.02 -5.42 4.11
C LYS A 73 10.19 -4.66 3.08
N ILE A 74 8.97 -4.24 3.42
CA ILE A 74 8.10 -3.50 2.51
C ILE A 74 8.66 -2.08 2.25
N TYR A 75 9.17 -1.39 3.27
CA TYR A 75 9.77 -0.08 3.07
C TYR A 75 11.03 -0.14 2.22
N GLU A 76 11.90 -1.12 2.45
CA GLU A 76 13.08 -1.35 1.62
C GLU A 76 12.72 -1.56 0.15
N LEU A 77 11.68 -2.37 -0.13
CA LEU A 77 11.20 -2.57 -1.50
C LEU A 77 10.66 -1.26 -2.09
N GLY A 78 9.85 -0.51 -1.36
CA GLY A 78 9.34 0.78 -1.82
C GLY A 78 10.46 1.79 -2.13
N ILE A 79 11.53 1.79 -1.32
CA ILE A 79 12.73 2.62 -1.56
C ILE A 79 13.41 2.26 -2.88
N ILE A 80 13.45 0.97 -3.23
CA ILE A 80 14.02 0.51 -4.51
C ILE A 80 13.15 1.03 -5.68
N PHE A 81 11.84 0.81 -5.64
CA PHE A 81 10.93 1.21 -6.73
C PHE A 81 10.82 2.73 -6.87
N SER A 82 10.73 3.48 -5.77
CA SER A 82 10.73 4.95 -5.79
C SER A 82 11.97 5.54 -6.48
N LYS A 83 13.16 4.97 -6.23
CA LYS A 83 14.38 5.35 -6.93
C LYS A 83 14.32 5.03 -8.43
N GLN A 84 13.79 3.87 -8.80
CA GLN A 84 13.68 3.47 -10.21
C GLN A 84 12.83 4.44 -11.03
N ILE A 85 11.71 4.90 -10.46
CA ILE A 85 10.80 5.84 -11.14
C ILE A 85 11.12 7.32 -10.86
N ASN A 86 12.20 7.61 -10.14
CA ASN A 86 12.61 8.96 -9.70
C ASN A 86 11.55 9.70 -8.86
N ASP A 87 10.76 8.98 -8.07
CA ASP A 87 9.83 9.55 -7.10
C ASP A 87 10.56 9.90 -5.80
N ASN A 88 11.16 11.09 -5.80
CA ASN A 88 11.91 11.60 -4.64
C ASN A 88 11.02 11.87 -3.43
N HIS A 89 9.73 12.14 -3.63
CA HIS A 89 8.82 12.43 -2.52
C HIS A 89 8.53 11.16 -1.74
N SER A 90 8.04 10.12 -2.40
CA SER A 90 7.79 8.84 -1.74
C SER A 90 9.07 8.17 -1.26
N PHE A 91 10.21 8.34 -1.94
CA PHE A 91 11.50 7.88 -1.43
C PHE A 91 11.80 8.47 -0.03
N GLY A 92 11.60 9.78 0.15
CA GLY A 92 11.82 10.44 1.44
C GLY A 92 10.88 9.92 2.53
N GLU A 93 9.60 9.75 2.22
CA GLU A 93 8.60 9.23 3.17
C GLU A 93 8.91 7.79 3.61
N LEU A 94 9.26 6.93 2.64
CA LEU A 94 9.60 5.53 2.92
C LEU A 94 10.90 5.40 3.70
N ARG A 95 11.91 6.22 3.37
CA ARG A 95 13.18 6.28 4.11
C ARG A 95 12.94 6.70 5.56
N ALA A 96 12.19 7.76 5.77
CA ALA A 96 11.87 8.24 7.11
C ALA A 96 11.07 7.20 7.92
N ALA A 97 10.11 6.50 7.30
CA ALA A 97 9.38 5.43 7.96
C ALA A 97 10.31 4.27 8.38
N LEU A 98 11.18 3.81 7.48
CA LEU A 98 12.16 2.78 7.78
C LEU A 98 13.11 3.19 8.91
N ASP A 99 13.65 4.42 8.85
CA ASP A 99 14.59 4.93 9.85
C ASP A 99 13.94 5.04 11.25
N ASN A 100 12.62 5.16 11.36
CA ASN A 100 11.90 5.17 12.65
C ASN A 100 11.71 3.77 13.27
N LEU A 101 11.92 2.69 12.50
CA LEU A 101 11.80 1.32 12.98
C LEU A 101 13.13 0.69 13.42
N LEU A 102 14.26 1.34 13.12
CA LEU A 102 15.61 0.86 13.42
C LEU A 102 16.18 1.55 14.66
#